data_AF-A0A8T3DPB8-F1
#
_entry.id   AF-A0A8T3DPB8-F1
#
_cell.length_a   1.000
_cell.length_b   1.000
_cell.length_c   1.000
_cell.angle_alpha   90.00
_cell.angle_beta   90.00
_cell.angle_gamma   90.00
#
_symmetry.space_group_name_H-M   'P 1'
#
loop_
_entity.id
_entity.type
_entity.pdbx_description
1 polymer ?
#
loop_
_entity_poly.entity_id
_entity_poly.type
_entity_poly.pdbx_seq_one_letter_code
_entity_poly.pdbx_strand_id
1 'polypeptide(L)'
;MLSTARGRWMPRLSWILALACGLLCSVAVDGCPHKCSCSGSHVDCQGQGFRTVPKGIPRNAERLDLDRNNITRITKVDFSGIKNLRVLHLEDNQISVIERGAFQDLKQLERLRLNRNKLQVLPELLFQSTPKLGRL
;
A
#
# COMPACT_ATOMS: atom_id res chain seq x y z
N MET A 1 68.61 -5.35 -7.73
CA MET A 1 68.40 -4.00 -8.29
C MET A 1 67.40 -3.29 -7.39
N LEU A 2 67.83 -2.17 -6.78
CA LEU A 2 67.06 -1.00 -6.26
C LEU A 2 65.79 -1.27 -5.43
N SER A 3 65.48 -0.62 -4.31
CA SER A 3 66.12 0.39 -3.48
C SER A 3 65.14 0.68 -2.32
N THR A 4 65.67 1.04 -1.13
CA THR A 4 65.13 2.03 -0.15
C THR A 4 63.68 1.91 0.37
N ALA A 5 63.43 1.64 1.66
CA ALA A 5 63.65 2.45 2.87
C ALA A 5 62.43 3.29 3.34
N ARG A 6 61.89 2.89 4.50
CA ARG A 6 61.67 3.71 5.72
C ARG A 6 60.94 5.08 5.60
N GLY A 7 59.66 5.06 5.97
CA GLY A 7 59.03 5.90 7.01
C GLY A 7 58.80 7.41 6.80
N ARG A 8 57.60 7.90 7.19
CA ARG A 8 57.42 9.10 8.05
C ARG A 8 55.95 9.28 8.47
N TRP A 9 55.74 9.76 9.70
CA TRP A 9 54.48 10.21 10.26
C TRP A 9 54.07 11.61 9.75
N MET A 10 52.76 11.76 9.44
CA MET A 10 51.79 12.90 9.48
C MET A 10 52.22 14.36 9.16
N PRO A 11 51.34 15.16 8.51
CA PRO A 11 50.56 16.13 9.30
C PRO A 11 49.08 16.31 8.87
N ARG A 12 48.38 17.08 9.71
CA ARG A 12 46.94 17.33 9.81
C ARG A 12 46.36 18.27 8.73
N LEU A 13 45.04 18.09 8.50
CA LEU A 13 44.04 18.96 7.87
C LEU A 13 44.18 19.31 6.38
N SER A 14 43.36 18.65 5.54
CA SER A 14 42.48 19.39 4.63
C SER A 14 41.14 18.67 4.59
N TRP A 15 40.10 19.39 4.98
CA TRP A 15 38.71 19.01 4.79
C TRP A 15 38.43 18.96 3.28
N ILE A 16 37.27 18.43 2.87
CA ILE A 16 36.77 18.35 1.47
C ILE A 16 37.39 17.12 0.75
N LEU A 17 36.71 16.00 0.47
CA LEU A 17 35.33 15.71 0.11
C LEU A 17 34.92 14.34 0.69
N ALA A 18 34.27 14.34 1.87
CA ALA A 18 33.28 13.30 2.12
C ALA A 18 32.07 13.67 1.26
N LEU A 19 32.14 13.34 -0.04
CA LEU A 19 31.01 13.49 -0.95
C LEU A 19 29.94 12.52 -0.46
N ALA A 20 29.02 13.14 0.28
CA ALA A 20 27.80 12.60 0.86
C ALA A 20 27.16 11.50 0.02
N CYS A 21 27.49 10.24 0.31
CA CYS A 21 26.56 9.14 0.08
C CYS A 21 25.56 9.12 1.25
N GLY A 22 24.82 10.21 1.40
CA GLY A 22 24.00 10.49 2.59
C GLY A 22 22.97 11.59 2.42
N LEU A 23 22.73 12.05 1.19
CA LEU A 23 21.63 12.95 0.86
C LEU A 23 20.92 12.42 -0.39
N LEU A 24 19.62 12.16 -0.25
CA LEU A 24 18.68 11.60 -1.24
C LEU A 24 18.56 10.06 -1.30
N CYS A 25 18.34 9.41 -0.16
CA CYS A 25 17.20 8.49 -0.14
C CYS A 25 16.03 9.29 0.44
N SER A 26 15.24 9.86 -0.47
CA SER A 26 13.94 10.46 -0.17
C SER A 26 13.17 9.51 0.74
N VAL A 27 12.71 10.04 1.86
CA VAL A 27 11.95 9.33 2.89
C VAL A 27 10.72 8.69 2.24
N ALA A 28 10.76 7.39 1.96
CA ALA A 28 9.57 6.60 1.64
C ALA A 28 9.30 5.66 2.82
N VAL A 29 8.68 6.20 3.88
CA VAL A 29 8.07 5.37 4.94
C VAL A 29 6.65 5.03 4.50
N ASP A 30 6.53 4.38 3.35
CA ASP A 30 5.31 3.72 2.88
C ASP A 30 5.69 2.26 2.65
N GLY A 31 5.77 1.50 3.74
CA GLY A 31 6.08 0.08 3.67
C GLY A 31 4.99 -0.65 2.90
N CYS A 32 5.36 -1.37 1.82
CA CYS A 32 4.43 -2.27 1.14
C CYS A 32 4.01 -3.40 2.11
N PRO A 33 2.73 -3.82 2.14
CA PRO A 33 2.31 -4.92 3.00
C PRO A 33 3.09 -6.20 2.71
N HIS A 34 3.42 -6.95 3.76
CA HIS A 34 4.10 -8.22 3.63
C HIS A 34 3.24 -9.20 2.80
N LYS A 35 3.85 -9.85 1.79
CA LYS A 35 3.22 -10.67 0.72
C LYS A 35 2.58 -9.90 -0.44
N CYS A 36 2.56 -8.58 -0.42
CA CYS A 36 2.10 -7.78 -1.55
C CYS A 36 3.27 -7.25 -2.38
N SER A 37 2.97 -6.90 -3.63
CA SER A 37 3.88 -6.18 -4.53
C SER A 37 3.35 -4.77 -4.73
N CYS A 38 4.22 -3.76 -4.57
CA CYS A 38 3.84 -2.36 -4.75
C CYS A 38 4.68 -1.73 -5.86
N SER A 39 4.02 -1.11 -6.84
CA SER A 39 4.65 -0.40 -7.95
C SER A 39 3.97 0.94 -8.16
N GLY A 40 4.63 2.03 -7.76
CA GLY A 40 4.02 3.36 -7.74
C GLY A 40 2.84 3.41 -6.77
N SER A 41 1.65 3.78 -7.27
CA SER A 41 0.39 3.80 -6.51
C SER A 41 -0.44 2.51 -6.66
N HIS A 42 0.10 1.50 -7.34
CA HIS A 42 -0.53 0.20 -7.51
C HIS A 42 -0.07 -0.78 -6.44
N VAL A 43 -1.01 -1.41 -5.74
CA VAL A 43 -0.77 -2.41 -4.70
C VAL A 43 -1.45 -3.72 -5.11
N ASP A 44 -0.64 -4.73 -5.40
CA ASP A 44 -1.07 -6.07 -5.78
C ASP A 44 -0.90 -7.03 -4.60
N CYS A 45 -2.02 -7.55 -4.10
CA CYS A 45 -2.12 -8.50 -3.01
C CYS A 45 -2.95 -9.74 -3.43
N GLN A 46 -3.06 -10.02 -4.73
CA GLN A 46 -3.89 -11.11 -5.26
C GLN A 46 -3.38 -12.49 -4.79
N GLY A 47 -4.29 -13.40 -4.43
CA GLY A 47 -3.95 -14.82 -4.28
C GLY A 47 -3.04 -15.17 -3.09
N GLN A 48 -2.89 -14.27 -2.12
CA GLN A 48 -1.96 -14.43 -0.99
C GLN A 48 -2.57 -15.17 0.21
N GLY A 49 -3.84 -15.58 0.09
CA GLY A 49 -4.57 -16.29 1.14
C GLY A 49 -4.98 -15.41 2.33
N PHE A 50 -5.07 -14.10 2.13
CA PHE A 50 -5.47 -13.16 3.18
C PHE A 50 -6.88 -13.47 3.69
N ARG A 51 -7.04 -13.53 5.01
CA ARG A 51 -8.37 -13.69 5.67
C ARG A 51 -9.01 -12.36 6.05
N THR A 52 -8.22 -11.29 6.04
CA THR A 52 -8.60 -9.91 6.33
C THR A 52 -7.79 -9.00 5.42
N VAL A 53 -8.22 -7.75 5.23
CA VAL A 53 -7.43 -6.75 4.51
C VAL A 53 -6.06 -6.59 5.21
N PRO A 54 -4.92 -6.69 4.49
CA PRO A 54 -3.60 -6.57 5.10
C PRO A 54 -3.36 -5.14 5.61
N LYS A 55 -2.64 -5.02 6.73
CA LYS A 55 -2.23 -3.72 7.27
C LYS A 55 -1.05 -3.15 6.47
N GLY A 56 -0.90 -1.83 6.54
CA GLY A 56 0.23 -1.13 5.90
C GLY A 56 0.03 -0.88 4.42
N ILE A 57 -1.21 -0.86 3.93
CA ILE A 57 -1.46 -0.41 2.55
C ILE A 57 -1.04 1.07 2.45
N PRO A 58 -0.17 1.45 1.49
CA PRO A 58 0.28 2.82 1.31
C PRO A 58 -0.88 3.80 1.14
N ARG A 59 -0.80 4.97 1.81
CA ARG A 59 -1.89 5.98 1.78
C ARG A 59 -2.09 6.62 0.42
N ASN A 60 -1.06 6.57 -0.42
CA ASN A 60 -1.06 7.07 -1.80
C ASN A 60 -1.57 6.03 -2.81
N ALA A 61 -2.04 4.85 -2.39
CA ALA A 61 -2.54 3.84 -3.29
C ALA A 61 -3.77 4.36 -4.09
N GLU A 62 -3.73 4.15 -5.41
CA GLU A 62 -4.82 4.49 -6.34
C GLU A 62 -5.53 3.23 -6.85
N ARG A 63 -4.84 2.09 -6.88
CA ARG A 63 -5.38 0.80 -7.28
C ARG A 63 -4.93 -0.28 -6.30
N LEU A 64 -5.90 -0.99 -5.73
CA LEU A 64 -5.68 -2.07 -4.77
C LEU A 64 -6.35 -3.36 -5.28
N ASP A 65 -5.53 -4.37 -5.52
CA ASP A 65 -5.97 -5.69 -5.95
C ASP A 65 -5.88 -6.66 -4.77
N LEU A 66 -7.04 -7.05 -4.24
CA LEU A 66 -7.20 -8.01 -3.13
C LEU A 66 -8.02 -9.23 -3.55
N ASP A 67 -8.22 -9.42 -4.85
CA ASP A 67 -8.99 -10.53 -5.38
C ASP A 67 -8.32 -11.89 -5.16
N ARG A 68 -9.13 -12.96 -5.25
CA ARG A 68 -8.69 -14.35 -5.08
C ARG A 68 -8.06 -14.61 -3.70
N ASN A 69 -8.56 -13.96 -2.67
CA ASN A 69 -8.15 -14.18 -1.28
C ASN A 69 -9.28 -14.87 -0.49
N ASN A 70 -9.10 -14.99 0.82
CA ASN A 70 -10.06 -15.60 1.74
C ASN A 70 -10.68 -14.56 2.69
N ILE A 71 -10.81 -13.30 2.26
CA ILE A 71 -11.30 -12.21 3.11
C ILE A 71 -12.77 -12.45 3.41
N THR A 72 -13.13 -12.42 4.70
CA THR A 72 -14.51 -12.71 5.14
C THR A 72 -15.29 -11.48 5.60
N ARG A 73 -14.59 -10.42 6.02
CA ARG A 73 -15.20 -9.19 6.52
C ARG A 73 -14.38 -7.99 6.07
N ILE A 74 -15.08 -6.90 5.74
CA ILE A 74 -14.49 -5.58 5.55
C ILE A 74 -14.93 -4.69 6.71
N THR A 75 -13.96 -4.13 7.42
CA THR A 75 -14.18 -3.27 8.58
C THR A 75 -14.07 -1.79 8.25
N LYS A 76 -14.53 -0.93 9.17
CA LYS A 76 -14.40 0.53 9.03
C LYS A 76 -12.95 1.01 8.87
N VAL A 77 -11.98 0.27 9.42
CA VAL A 77 -10.57 0.69 9.46
C VAL A 77 -9.74 0.17 8.30
N ASP A 78 -10.21 -0.86 7.58
CA ASP A 78 -9.43 -1.58 6.56
C ASP A 78 -8.95 -0.66 5.43
N PHE A 79 -9.75 0.33 5.05
CA PHE A 79 -9.44 1.29 3.99
C PHE A 79 -9.32 2.73 4.48
N SER A 80 -9.20 2.93 5.80
CA SER A 80 -9.15 4.27 6.38
C SER A 80 -7.89 5.01 5.92
N GLY A 81 -8.08 6.27 5.52
CA GLY A 81 -6.98 7.14 5.08
C GLY A 81 -6.47 6.91 3.65
N ILE A 82 -6.94 5.89 2.92
CA ILE A 82 -6.56 5.64 1.51
C ILE A 82 -7.43 6.49 0.56
N LYS A 83 -7.34 7.81 0.74
CA LYS A 83 -8.28 8.78 0.12
C LYS A 83 -8.17 8.87 -1.40
N ASN A 84 -7.05 8.42 -1.96
CA ASN A 84 -6.74 8.48 -3.39
C ASN A 84 -7.17 7.20 -4.13
N LEU A 85 -7.75 6.21 -3.44
CA LEU A 85 -8.12 4.95 -4.08
C LEU A 85 -9.22 5.17 -5.13
N ARG A 86 -8.97 4.74 -6.37
CA ARG A 86 -9.88 4.84 -7.52
C ARG A 86 -10.43 3.48 -7.91
N VAL A 87 -9.63 2.43 -7.75
CA VAL A 87 -10.02 1.06 -8.10
C VAL A 87 -9.75 0.11 -6.94
N LEU A 88 -10.77 -0.64 -6.54
CA LEU A 88 -10.70 -1.67 -5.52
C LEU A 88 -11.28 -2.98 -6.06
N HIS A 89 -10.42 -3.99 -6.17
CA HIS A 89 -10.80 -5.34 -6.57
C HIS A 89 -10.85 -6.24 -5.33
N LEU A 90 -12.02 -6.82 -5.07
CA LEU A 90 -12.31 -7.72 -3.96
C LEU A 90 -13.07 -8.97 -4.44
N GLU A 91 -13.10 -9.21 -5.76
CA GLU A 91 -13.73 -10.39 -6.34
C GLU A 91 -13.06 -11.70 -5.90
N ASP A 92 -13.80 -12.80 -6.00
CA ASP A 92 -13.30 -14.14 -5.64
C ASP A 92 -12.77 -14.19 -4.18
N ASN A 93 -13.54 -13.64 -3.24
CA ASN A 93 -13.28 -13.71 -1.80
C ASN A 93 -14.45 -14.39 -1.08
N GLN A 94 -14.49 -14.31 0.25
CA GLN A 94 -15.54 -14.92 1.07
C GLN A 94 -16.30 -13.88 1.91
N ILE A 95 -16.35 -12.63 1.43
CA ILE A 95 -16.88 -11.50 2.20
C ILE A 95 -18.37 -11.72 2.44
N SER A 96 -18.77 -11.82 3.71
CA SER A 96 -20.18 -11.93 4.11
C SER A 96 -20.69 -10.66 4.79
N VAL A 97 -19.78 -9.82 5.30
CA VAL A 97 -20.12 -8.60 6.02
C VAL A 97 -19.21 -7.46 5.58
N ILE A 98 -19.81 -6.31 5.26
CA ILE A 98 -19.14 -5.02 5.11
C ILE A 98 -19.69 -4.12 6.21
N GLU A 99 -18.83 -3.55 7.04
CA GLU A 99 -19.26 -2.64 8.11
C GLU A 99 -19.73 -1.30 7.56
N ARG A 100 -20.66 -0.65 8.29
CA ARG A 100 -21.12 0.69 7.95
C ARG A 100 -19.94 1.66 7.97
N GLY A 101 -19.78 2.41 6.87
CA GLY A 101 -18.69 3.36 6.72
C GLY A 101 -17.34 2.73 6.34
N ALA A 102 -17.27 1.44 5.99
CA ALA A 102 -16.06 0.80 5.45
C ALA A 102 -15.44 1.55 4.27
N PHE A 103 -16.25 2.24 3.46
CA PHE A 103 -15.82 3.00 2.30
C PHE A 103 -15.90 4.52 2.49
N GLN A 104 -16.06 5.00 3.73
CA GLN A 104 -16.31 6.44 4.02
C GLN A 104 -15.19 7.37 3.51
N ASP A 105 -13.95 6.89 3.52
CA ASP A 105 -12.77 7.69 3.15
C ASP A 105 -12.44 7.59 1.65
N LEU A 106 -13.09 6.67 0.93
CA LEU A 106 -12.80 6.34 -0.48
C LEU A 106 -13.48 7.31 -1.46
N LYS A 107 -13.29 8.62 -1.24
CA LYS A 107 -13.97 9.70 -1.98
C LYS A 107 -13.68 9.71 -3.48
N GLN A 108 -12.57 9.11 -3.89
CA GLN A 108 -12.13 9.02 -5.29
C GLN A 108 -12.49 7.68 -5.94
N LEU A 109 -13.18 6.77 -5.25
CA LEU A 109 -13.47 5.43 -5.75
C LEU A 109 -14.38 5.50 -6.98
N GLU A 110 -13.90 4.99 -8.11
CA GLU A 110 -14.60 4.95 -9.39
C GLU A 110 -15.11 3.54 -9.71
N ARG A 111 -14.36 2.52 -9.26
CA ARG A 111 -14.65 1.11 -9.51
C ARG A 111 -14.45 0.27 -8.26
N LEU A 112 -15.50 -0.45 -7.89
CA LEU A 112 -15.48 -1.49 -6.88
C LEU A 112 -15.89 -2.80 -7.55
N ARG A 113 -15.23 -3.90 -7.22
CA ARG A 113 -15.66 -5.24 -7.63
C ARG A 113 -15.84 -6.11 -6.41
N LEU A 114 -17.05 -6.63 -6.23
CA LEU A 114 -17.41 -7.50 -5.12
C LEU A 114 -18.01 -8.84 -5.59
N ASN A 115 -18.00 -9.11 -6.89
CA ASN A 115 -18.56 -10.35 -7.45
C ASN A 115 -17.90 -11.60 -6.87
N ARG A 116 -18.66 -12.70 -6.78
CA ARG A 116 -18.19 -13.98 -6.21
C ARG A 116 -17.71 -13.84 -4.76
N ASN A 117 -18.53 -13.19 -3.94
CA ASN A 117 -18.43 -13.14 -2.49
C ASN A 117 -19.69 -13.79 -1.86
N LYS A 118 -19.81 -13.74 -0.53
CA LYS A 118 -20.93 -14.30 0.25
C LYS A 118 -21.88 -13.22 0.78
N LEU A 119 -21.91 -12.06 0.12
CA LEU A 119 -22.73 -10.91 0.52
C LEU A 119 -24.21 -11.21 0.25
N GLN A 120 -25.02 -11.13 1.30
CA GLN A 120 -26.48 -11.22 1.19
C GLN A 120 -27.13 -9.85 1.22
N VAL A 121 -26.58 -8.93 2.03
CA VAL A 121 -27.10 -7.58 2.24
C VAL A 121 -25.93 -6.61 2.33
N LEU A 122 -26.11 -5.43 1.74
CA LEU A 122 -25.20 -4.29 1.93
C LEU A 122 -25.80 -3.34 2.96
N PRO A 123 -25.01 -2.76 3.89
CA PRO A 123 -25.48 -1.73 4.79
C PRO A 123 -26.11 -0.56 4.04
N GLU A 124 -27.15 0.03 4.63
CA GLU A 124 -27.69 1.30 4.14
C GLU A 124 -26.61 2.39 4.11
N LEU A 125 -26.67 3.23 3.08
CA LEU A 125 -25.75 4.35 2.88
C LEU A 125 -24.27 3.94 2.71
N LEU A 126 -23.98 2.67 2.42
CA LEU A 126 -22.61 2.17 2.23
C LEU A 126 -21.81 3.02 1.21
N PHE A 127 -22.48 3.47 0.15
CA PHE A 127 -21.88 4.25 -0.95
C PHE A 127 -22.15 5.77 -0.87
N GLN A 128 -22.72 6.27 0.24
CA GLN A 128 -23.05 7.68 0.38
C GLN A 128 -21.81 8.59 0.28
N SER A 129 -20.65 8.10 0.71
CA SER A 129 -19.38 8.85 0.71
C SER A 129 -18.48 8.54 -0.49
N THR A 130 -18.96 7.77 -1.48
CA THR A 130 -18.23 7.42 -2.71
C THR A 130 -18.95 7.99 -3.95
N PRO A 131 -19.00 9.32 -4.12
CA PRO A 131 -19.83 9.96 -5.15
C PRO A 131 -19.34 9.70 -6.59
N LYS A 132 -18.09 9.25 -6.75
CA LYS A 132 -17.50 8.93 -8.07
C LYS A 132 -17.73 7.48 -8.50
N LEU A 133 -18.34 6.65 -7.65
CA LEU A 133 -18.50 5.24 -7.92
C LEU A 133 -19.47 5.06 -9.10
N GLY A 134 -18.92 4.69 -10.25
CA GLY A 134 -19.69 4.49 -11.48
C GLY A 134 -19.81 3.02 -11.90
N ARG A 135 -19.03 2.12 -11.27
CA ARG A 135 -19.02 0.68 -11.57
C ARG A 135 -18.89 -0.13 -10.29
N LEU A 136 -19.85 -1.02 -10.06
CA LEU A 136 -19.95 -1.94 -8.93
C LEU A 136 -20.04 -3.40 -9.42
#